data_AF-A0A952U7J0-F1
#
_entry.id   AF-A0A952U7J0-F1
#
_cell.length_a   1.000
_cell.length_b   1.000
_cell.length_c   1.000
_cell.angle_alpha   90.00
_cell.angle_beta   90.00
_cell.angle_gamma   90.00
#
_symmetry.space_group_name_H-M   'P 1'
#
loop_
_entity.id
_entity.type
_entity.pdbx_description
1 polymer ?
#
loop_
_entity_poly.entity_id
_entity_poly.type
_entity_poly.pdbx_seq_one_letter_code
_entity_poly.pdbx_strand_id
1 'polypeptide(L)'
;MKNALIRRGGLMAACLVMFLMTACGSSSSGPVPTATPGEPPTAVPTETPQPTATADPDCRKREVEDWLQASGQHSRGMIMTLNTAVVTPREKIGDVLARINAIRALVDNTKVPGCATESKQAVTALFDIVVTRLTAFRDGQDIDMQALVNDASGLYEVVKLQDAALRKLYLRLPREE
;
A
#
# COMPACT_ATOMS: atom_id res chain seq x y z
N MET A 1 3.47 -18.30 -58.56
CA MET A 1 4.94 -18.15 -58.51
C MET A 1 5.35 -17.86 -57.07
N LYS A 2 6.33 -18.62 -56.57
CA LYS A 2 7.18 -18.43 -55.37
C LYS A 2 6.56 -18.58 -53.97
N ASN A 3 6.75 -19.80 -53.45
CA ASN A 3 6.94 -20.15 -52.03
C ASN A 3 8.32 -19.69 -51.53
N ALA A 4 8.43 -19.34 -50.25
CA ALA A 4 9.64 -19.25 -49.41
C ALA A 4 9.20 -18.75 -48.01
N LEU A 5 9.67 -19.22 -46.85
CA LEU A 5 10.80 -20.07 -46.51
C LEU A 5 10.63 -20.60 -45.06
N ILE A 6 11.01 -21.86 -44.84
CA ILE A 6 11.19 -22.55 -43.55
C ILE A 6 12.64 -22.35 -43.09
N ARG A 7 12.92 -22.12 -41.79
CA ARG A 7 13.90 -22.90 -40.97
C ARG A 7 14.23 -22.29 -39.60
N ARG A 8 14.20 -23.20 -38.59
CA ARG A 8 15.16 -23.47 -37.48
C ARG A 8 15.63 -22.27 -36.63
N GLY A 9 15.71 -22.31 -35.30
CA GLY A 9 15.67 -23.40 -34.32
C GLY A 9 16.47 -22.97 -33.10
N GLY A 10 16.08 -23.45 -31.91
CA GLY A 10 16.93 -23.54 -30.71
C GLY A 10 17.11 -22.29 -29.84
N LEU A 11 16.57 -22.33 -28.63
CA LEU A 11 17.40 -22.15 -27.43
C LEU A 11 16.71 -22.79 -26.21
N MET A 12 17.34 -23.84 -25.70
CA MET A 12 17.16 -24.41 -24.36
C MET A 12 17.85 -23.50 -23.34
N ALA A 13 17.15 -23.13 -22.26
CA ALA A 13 17.72 -22.74 -20.96
C ALA A 13 16.56 -22.77 -19.94
N ALA A 14 16.28 -23.89 -19.27
CA ALA A 14 16.94 -24.33 -18.04
C ALA A 14 16.93 -23.25 -16.94
N CYS A 15 15.88 -23.23 -16.11
CA CYS A 15 15.98 -22.77 -14.73
C CYS A 15 15.43 -23.86 -13.83
N LEU A 16 16.39 -24.48 -13.15
CA LEU A 16 16.32 -25.70 -12.38
C LEU A 16 16.17 -25.27 -10.91
N VAL A 17 14.97 -25.38 -10.34
CA VAL A 17 14.76 -25.15 -8.90
C VAL A 17 14.72 -26.51 -8.22
N MET A 18 15.90 -26.94 -7.76
CA MET A 18 16.07 -28.07 -6.85
C MET A 18 15.45 -27.72 -5.48
N PHE A 19 14.32 -28.34 -5.15
CA PHE A 19 13.92 -28.54 -3.77
C PHE A 19 14.66 -29.79 -3.26
N LEU A 20 15.74 -29.59 -2.50
CA LEU A 20 16.38 -30.64 -1.71
C LEU A 20 15.48 -30.94 -0.50
N MET A 21 14.68 -31.99 -0.58
CA MET A 21 14.13 -32.67 0.60
C MET A 21 15.03 -33.85 0.93
N THR A 22 16.04 -33.61 1.76
CA THR A 22 16.93 -34.66 2.25
C THR A 22 16.18 -35.49 3.28
N ALA A 23 15.78 -36.70 2.86
CA ALA A 23 15.19 -37.71 3.70
C ALA A 23 16.25 -38.45 4.54
N CYS A 24 15.85 -38.76 5.77
CA CYS A 24 16.18 -39.96 6.56
C CYS A 24 17.65 -40.42 6.59
N GLY A 25 18.38 -39.98 7.62
CA GLY A 25 19.58 -40.65 8.09
C GLY A 25 19.27 -41.49 9.33
N SER A 26 18.98 -42.78 9.14
CA SER A 26 18.94 -43.79 10.20
C SER A 26 20.33 -43.93 10.81
N SER A 27 20.48 -43.66 12.11
CA SER A 27 21.72 -43.92 12.84
C SER A 27 21.59 -45.18 13.70
N SER A 28 22.51 -46.11 13.43
CA SER A 28 22.74 -47.38 14.10
C SER A 28 23.17 -47.23 15.56
N SER A 29 22.81 -48.24 16.35
CA SER A 29 23.10 -48.47 17.77
C SER A 29 24.58 -48.37 18.17
N GLY A 30 24.80 -47.82 19.37
CA GLY A 30 26.03 -47.94 20.18
C GLY A 30 25.66 -48.01 21.67
N PRO A 31 26.50 -48.60 22.53
CA PRO A 31 26.10 -49.08 23.86
C PRO A 31 25.91 -47.95 24.88
N VAL A 32 24.98 -48.22 25.80
CA VAL A 32 24.54 -47.37 26.92
C VAL A 32 25.64 -47.21 27.97
N PRO A 33 26.04 -45.99 28.34
CA PRO A 33 26.57 -45.70 29.66
C PRO A 33 25.42 -45.31 30.60
N THR A 34 25.20 -46.13 31.63
CA THR A 34 24.30 -45.85 32.75
C THR A 34 24.75 -44.56 33.46
N ALA A 35 23.96 -43.50 33.34
CA ALA A 35 24.08 -42.30 34.16
C ALA A 35 22.83 -42.18 35.05
N THR A 36 23.08 -42.10 36.36
CA THR A 36 22.14 -41.93 37.46
C THR A 36 21.11 -40.81 37.20
N PRO A 37 19.81 -41.00 37.49
CA PRO A 37 18.83 -39.92 37.41
C PRO A 37 19.11 -38.87 38.50
N GLY A 38 19.60 -37.70 38.10
CA GLY A 38 19.52 -36.47 38.90
C GLY A 38 18.26 -35.70 38.51
N GLU A 39 17.51 -35.24 39.51
CA GLU A 39 16.28 -34.46 39.31
C GLU A 39 16.53 -33.23 38.42
N PRO A 40 15.69 -32.97 37.39
CA PRO A 40 15.82 -31.77 36.58
C PRO A 40 15.37 -30.55 37.39
N PRO A 41 16.13 -29.43 37.38
CA PRO A 41 15.67 -28.20 38.01
C PRO A 41 14.41 -27.68 37.28
N THR A 42 13.36 -27.40 38.04
CA THR A 42 12.17 -26.72 37.53
C THR A 42 12.54 -25.29 37.14
N ALA A 43 12.63 -25.03 35.83
CA ALA A 43 12.84 -23.69 35.32
C ALA A 43 11.59 -22.84 35.61
N VAL A 44 11.74 -21.83 36.46
CA VAL A 44 10.73 -20.77 36.64
C VAL A 44 10.62 -20.02 35.31
N PRO A 45 9.42 -19.75 34.78
CA PRO A 45 9.29 -18.97 33.55
C PRO A 45 9.83 -17.56 33.78
N THR A 46 10.91 -17.22 33.09
CA THR A 46 11.37 -15.83 32.98
C THR A 46 10.35 -15.09 32.12
N GLU A 47 9.55 -14.23 32.74
CA GLU A 47 8.67 -13.29 32.04
C GLU A 47 9.53 -12.39 31.15
N THR A 48 9.42 -12.58 29.82
CA THR A 48 10.03 -11.67 28.85
C THR A 48 9.41 -10.29 29.04
N PRO A 49 10.19 -9.22 29.28
CA PRO A 49 9.63 -7.89 29.44
C PRO A 49 8.87 -7.49 28.18
N GLN A 50 7.56 -7.23 28.33
CA GLN A 50 6.72 -6.76 27.26
C GLN A 50 7.25 -5.40 26.79
N PRO A 51 7.53 -5.20 25.48
CA PRO A 51 8.03 -3.93 24.99
C PRO A 51 7.07 -2.82 25.39
N THR A 52 7.58 -1.85 26.16
CA THR A 52 6.83 -0.65 26.50
C THR A 52 6.53 0.08 25.19
N ALA A 53 5.25 0.37 24.92
CA ALA A 53 4.86 1.14 23.75
C ALA A 53 5.46 2.55 23.87
N THR A 54 6.58 2.80 23.21
CA THR A 54 7.12 4.15 23.06
C THR A 54 6.10 4.95 22.28
N ALA A 55 5.52 5.98 22.91
CA ALA A 55 4.69 6.94 22.21
C ALA A 55 5.54 7.57 21.09
N ASP A 56 5.08 7.43 19.85
CA ASP A 56 5.67 8.17 18.73
C ASP A 56 5.36 9.66 18.97
N PRO A 57 6.37 10.50 19.27
CA PRO A 57 6.14 11.89 19.64
C PRO A 57 5.46 12.70 18.53
N ASP A 58 5.48 12.20 17.29
CA ASP A 58 4.90 12.86 16.11
C ASP A 58 3.46 12.40 15.79
N CYS A 59 2.89 11.48 16.59
CA CYS A 59 1.52 10.98 16.41
C CYS A 59 0.64 11.25 17.62
N ARG A 60 -0.28 12.20 17.49
CA ARG A 60 -1.43 12.30 18.40
C ARG A 60 -2.57 11.44 17.89
N LYS A 61 -3.20 10.68 18.79
CA LYS A 61 -4.22 9.70 18.42
C LYS A 61 -5.41 10.37 17.73
N ARG A 62 -5.85 11.51 18.25
CA ARG A 62 -6.96 12.27 17.68
C ARG A 62 -6.62 12.83 16.30
N GLU A 63 -5.41 13.36 16.12
CA GLU A 63 -4.97 13.90 14.83
C GLU A 63 -4.87 12.81 13.75
N VAL A 64 -4.43 11.61 14.14
CA VAL A 64 -4.41 10.45 13.23
C VAL A 64 -5.82 10.01 12.84
N GLU A 65 -6.76 10.02 13.79
CA GLU A 65 -8.17 9.70 13.51
C GLU A 65 -8.80 10.70 12.54
N ASP A 66 -8.64 11.99 12.80
CA ASP A 66 -9.14 13.08 11.97
C ASP A 66 -8.57 12.98 10.54
N TRP A 67 -7.25 12.76 10.42
CA TRP A 67 -6.60 12.57 9.12
C TRP A 67 -7.11 11.33 8.38
N LEU A 68 -7.23 10.17 9.05
CA LEU A 68 -7.75 8.94 8.43
C LEU A 68 -9.17 9.11 7.90
N GLN A 69 -10.02 9.85 8.62
CA GLN A 69 -11.36 10.17 8.15
C GLN A 69 -11.32 11.09 6.93
N ALA A 70 -10.55 12.17 6.99
CA ALA A 70 -10.42 13.15 5.91
C ALA A 70 -9.85 12.51 4.64
N SER A 71 -8.71 11.81 4.73
CA SER A 71 -8.06 11.10 3.63
C SER A 71 -9.04 10.15 2.91
N GLY A 72 -9.72 9.29 3.67
CA GLY A 72 -10.64 8.31 3.11
C GLY A 72 -11.87 8.95 2.45
N GLN A 73 -12.47 9.98 3.07
CA GLN A 73 -13.62 10.68 2.51
C GLN A 73 -13.25 11.45 1.24
N HIS A 74 -12.17 12.23 1.28
CA HIS A 74 -11.78 13.11 0.19
C HIS A 74 -11.20 12.33 -1.01
N SER A 75 -10.41 11.29 -0.78
CA SER A 75 -9.90 10.45 -1.86
C SER A 75 -11.02 9.68 -2.57
N ARG A 76 -12.05 9.25 -1.84
CA ARG A 76 -13.25 8.66 -2.45
C ARG A 76 -14.04 9.69 -3.26
N GLY A 77 -14.27 10.88 -2.69
CA GLY A 77 -14.95 11.98 -3.36
C GLY A 77 -14.25 12.38 -4.66
N MET A 78 -12.92 12.36 -4.66
CA MET A 78 -12.09 12.56 -5.85
C MET A 78 -12.40 11.53 -6.94
N ILE A 79 -12.26 10.23 -6.63
CA ILE A 79 -12.49 9.15 -7.60
C ILE A 79 -13.93 9.18 -8.15
N MET A 80 -14.92 9.42 -7.30
CA MET A 80 -16.31 9.58 -7.74
C MET A 80 -16.47 10.75 -8.72
N THR A 81 -15.83 11.89 -8.43
CA THR A 81 -15.86 13.06 -9.31
C THR A 81 -15.14 12.80 -10.62
N LEU A 82 -13.97 12.16 -10.59
CA LEU A 82 -13.22 11.77 -11.80
C LEU A 82 -14.04 10.83 -12.69
N ASN A 83 -14.75 9.85 -12.13
CA ASN A 83 -15.59 8.94 -12.91
C ASN A 83 -16.68 9.67 -13.70
N THR A 84 -17.15 10.84 -13.22
CA THR A 84 -18.08 11.67 -14.01
C THR A 84 -17.40 12.32 -15.23
N ALA A 85 -16.08 12.56 -15.16
CA ALA A 85 -15.33 13.22 -16.22
C ALA A 85 -15.30 12.40 -17.52
N VAL A 86 -15.34 11.07 -17.43
CA VAL A 86 -15.26 10.15 -18.59
C VAL A 86 -16.36 10.42 -19.61
N VAL A 87 -17.55 10.78 -19.14
CA VAL A 87 -18.73 11.05 -19.99
C VAL A 87 -19.05 12.54 -20.09
N THR A 88 -18.21 13.40 -19.50
CA THR A 88 -18.43 14.84 -19.48
C THR A 88 -17.84 15.47 -20.75
N PRO A 89 -18.62 16.27 -21.50
CA PRO A 89 -18.09 17.03 -22.64
C PRO A 89 -16.94 17.96 -22.20
N ARG A 90 -15.94 18.16 -23.08
CA ARG A 90 -14.73 18.92 -22.75
C ARG A 90 -15.02 20.32 -22.21
N GLU A 91 -16.01 21.00 -22.77
CA GLU A 91 -16.47 22.33 -22.35
C GLU A 91 -17.02 22.38 -20.92
N LYS A 92 -17.36 21.24 -20.33
CA LYS A 92 -17.84 21.11 -18.94
C LYS A 92 -16.79 20.58 -17.97
N ILE A 93 -15.59 20.21 -18.44
CA ILE A 93 -14.51 19.71 -17.58
C ILE A 93 -14.01 20.79 -16.60
N GLY A 94 -14.19 22.06 -16.92
CA GLY A 94 -13.94 23.15 -15.97
C GLY A 94 -14.72 22.98 -14.65
N ASP A 95 -15.98 22.55 -14.72
CA ASP A 95 -16.82 22.32 -13.53
C ASP A 95 -16.34 21.11 -12.72
N VAL A 96 -15.88 20.06 -13.41
CA VAL A 96 -15.28 18.87 -12.79
C VAL A 96 -13.98 19.23 -12.06
N LEU A 97 -13.08 19.96 -12.73
CA LEU A 97 -11.84 20.46 -12.15
C LEU A 97 -12.09 21.36 -10.93
N ALA A 98 -13.10 22.23 -10.99
CA ALA A 98 -13.46 23.08 -9.85
C ALA A 98 -13.86 22.25 -8.62
N ARG A 99 -14.67 21.20 -8.80
CA ARG A 99 -15.05 20.27 -7.71
C ARG A 99 -13.85 19.51 -7.17
N ILE A 100 -13.00 19.02 -8.05
CA ILE A 100 -11.77 18.29 -7.71
C ILE A 100 -10.83 19.16 -6.88
N ASN A 101 -10.61 20.41 -7.30
CA ASN A 101 -9.77 21.37 -6.57
C ASN A 101 -10.40 21.80 -5.24
N ALA A 102 -11.73 21.88 -5.15
CA ALA A 102 -12.40 22.13 -3.88
C ALA A 102 -12.15 20.99 -2.88
N ILE A 103 -12.23 19.72 -3.32
CA ILE A 103 -11.88 18.57 -2.48
C ILE A 103 -10.39 18.62 -2.10
N ARG A 104 -9.51 18.96 -3.05
CA ARG A 104 -8.07 19.09 -2.80
C ARG A 104 -7.78 20.08 -1.68
N ALA A 105 -8.42 21.24 -1.73
CA ALA A 105 -8.28 22.26 -0.71
C ALA A 105 -8.72 21.76 0.68
N LEU A 106 -9.72 20.88 0.79
CA LEU A 106 -10.09 20.27 2.07
C LEU A 106 -8.95 19.38 2.60
N VAL A 107 -8.33 18.57 1.74
CA VAL A 107 -7.17 17.74 2.11
C VAL A 107 -5.96 18.60 2.50
N ASP A 108 -5.71 19.69 1.79
CA ASP A 108 -4.57 20.59 2.04
C ASP A 108 -4.74 21.41 3.33
N ASN A 109 -5.98 21.71 3.73
CA ASN A 109 -6.28 22.38 4.99
C ASN A 109 -6.47 21.42 6.17
N THR A 110 -6.45 20.12 5.94
CA THR A 110 -6.53 19.13 7.04
C THR A 110 -5.18 19.05 7.74
N LYS A 111 -5.18 19.12 9.08
CA LYS A 111 -3.97 18.92 9.87
C LYS A 111 -3.43 17.49 9.65
N VAL A 112 -2.18 17.39 9.24
CA VAL A 112 -1.49 16.11 9.01
C VAL A 112 -0.56 15.84 10.20
N PRO A 113 -0.76 14.76 10.98
CA PRO A 113 0.22 14.37 11.99
C PRO A 113 1.52 13.91 11.32
N GLY A 114 2.67 14.07 11.98
CA GLY A 114 3.98 13.82 11.37
C GLY A 114 4.10 12.39 10.81
N CYS A 115 3.51 11.42 11.51
CA CYS A 115 3.49 10.02 11.08
C CYS A 115 2.52 9.68 9.94
N ALA A 116 1.71 10.64 9.48
CA ALA A 116 0.85 10.47 8.31
C ALA A 116 1.47 11.03 7.01
N THR A 117 2.75 11.39 7.01
CA THR A 117 3.41 12.00 5.84
C THR A 117 3.31 11.12 4.59
N GLU A 118 3.53 9.81 4.70
CA GLU A 118 3.39 8.89 3.56
C GLU A 118 1.96 8.80 3.03
N SER A 119 0.97 8.79 3.93
CA SER A 119 -0.46 8.85 3.55
C SER A 119 -0.77 10.17 2.84
N LYS A 120 -0.31 11.32 3.35
CA LYS A 120 -0.47 12.63 2.70
C LYS A 120 0.17 12.67 1.32
N GLN A 121 1.37 12.10 1.16
CA GLN A 121 2.04 12.02 -0.14
C GLN A 121 1.23 11.19 -1.14
N ALA A 122 0.73 10.03 -0.73
CA ALA A 122 -0.11 9.19 -1.59
C ALA A 122 -1.40 9.91 -2.03
N VAL A 123 -2.09 10.59 -1.10
CA VAL A 123 -3.27 11.39 -1.44
C VAL A 123 -2.89 12.51 -2.40
N THR A 124 -1.81 13.24 -2.14
CA THR A 124 -1.38 14.36 -3.00
C THR A 124 -1.07 13.88 -4.41
N ALA A 125 -0.36 12.76 -4.56
CA ALA A 125 -0.05 12.17 -5.87
C ALA A 125 -1.31 11.80 -6.66
N LEU A 126 -2.33 11.24 -6.00
CA LEU A 126 -3.64 10.97 -6.62
C LEU A 126 -4.28 12.25 -7.17
N PHE A 127 -4.29 13.33 -6.40
CA PHE A 127 -4.88 14.60 -6.84
C PHE A 127 -4.06 15.23 -7.98
N ASP A 128 -2.73 15.17 -7.91
CA ASP A 128 -1.85 15.77 -8.91
C ASP A 128 -2.01 15.15 -10.29
N ILE A 129 -2.04 13.81 -10.40
CA ILE A 129 -2.21 13.17 -11.70
C ILE A 129 -3.56 13.54 -12.32
N VAL A 130 -4.62 13.57 -11.52
CA VAL A 130 -5.99 13.85 -11.98
C VAL A 130 -6.11 15.30 -12.43
N VAL A 131 -5.69 16.25 -11.59
CA VAL A 131 -5.76 17.68 -11.91
C VAL A 131 -4.93 17.99 -13.15
N THR A 132 -3.72 17.45 -13.24
CA THR A 132 -2.82 17.70 -14.38
C THR A 132 -3.44 17.20 -15.69
N ARG A 133 -3.94 15.96 -15.71
CA ARG A 133 -4.48 15.33 -16.92
C ARG A 133 -5.82 15.91 -17.35
N LEU A 134 -6.71 16.23 -16.41
CA LEU A 134 -7.98 16.89 -16.74
C LEU A 134 -7.76 18.33 -17.22
N THR A 135 -6.76 19.03 -16.69
CA THR A 135 -6.37 20.36 -17.17
C THR A 135 -5.88 20.28 -18.62
N ALA A 136 -4.98 19.34 -18.91
CA ALA A 136 -4.52 19.07 -20.27
C ALA A 136 -5.68 18.76 -21.23
N PHE A 137 -6.63 17.92 -20.82
CA PHE A 137 -7.81 17.60 -21.64
C PHE A 137 -8.68 18.82 -21.90
N ARG A 138 -8.95 19.65 -20.87
CA ARG A 138 -9.67 20.92 -21.00
C ARG A 138 -9.00 21.83 -22.02
N ASP A 139 -7.67 21.91 -21.97
CA ASP A 139 -6.86 22.78 -22.82
C ASP A 139 -6.67 22.23 -24.25
N GLY A 140 -7.35 21.13 -24.57
CA GLY A 140 -7.48 20.62 -25.93
C GLY A 140 -6.62 19.40 -26.24
N GLN A 141 -5.79 18.95 -25.30
CA GLN A 141 -4.99 17.74 -25.50
C GLN A 141 -5.88 16.50 -25.59
N ASP A 142 -5.45 15.55 -26.43
CA ASP A 142 -6.09 14.25 -26.50
C ASP A 142 -5.60 13.39 -25.33
N ILE A 143 -6.49 13.14 -24.38
CA ILE A 143 -6.21 12.39 -23.15
C ILE A 143 -7.14 11.18 -23.16
N ASP A 144 -6.57 9.99 -23.05
CA ASP A 144 -7.32 8.78 -22.78
C ASP A 144 -7.89 8.85 -21.35
N MET A 145 -9.17 9.21 -21.25
CA MET A 145 -9.86 9.33 -19.96
C MET A 145 -9.98 8.00 -19.24
N GLN A 146 -10.05 6.88 -19.97
CA GLN A 146 -10.11 5.57 -19.34
C GLN A 146 -8.76 5.19 -18.73
N ALA A 147 -7.67 5.48 -19.44
CA ALA A 147 -6.32 5.34 -18.88
C ALA A 147 -6.15 6.21 -17.62
N LEU A 148 -6.63 7.47 -17.64
CA LEU A 148 -6.59 8.33 -16.46
C LEU A 148 -7.37 7.74 -15.27
N VAL A 149 -8.57 7.20 -15.49
CA VAL A 149 -9.34 6.53 -14.43
C VAL A 149 -8.59 5.32 -13.88
N ASN A 150 -7.94 4.54 -14.74
CA ASN A 150 -7.17 3.37 -14.31
C ASN A 150 -5.94 3.78 -13.47
N ASP A 151 -5.20 4.80 -13.91
CA ASP A 151 -4.05 5.35 -13.18
C ASP A 151 -4.47 5.89 -11.80
N ALA A 152 -5.55 6.68 -11.77
CA ALA A 152 -6.10 7.21 -10.52
C ALA A 152 -6.60 6.10 -9.59
N SER A 153 -7.22 5.04 -10.13
CA SER A 153 -7.65 3.89 -9.35
C SER A 153 -6.45 3.15 -8.74
N GLY A 154 -5.35 3.01 -9.49
CA GLY A 154 -4.11 2.44 -8.97
C GLY A 154 -3.54 3.24 -7.81
N LEU A 155 -3.47 4.58 -7.93
CA LEU A 155 -3.03 5.46 -6.84
C LEU A 155 -4.00 5.46 -5.66
N TYR A 156 -5.30 5.33 -5.89
CA TYR A 156 -6.29 5.21 -4.82
C TYR A 156 -6.10 3.92 -3.99
N GLU A 157 -5.65 2.82 -4.60
CA GLU A 157 -5.26 1.63 -3.84
C GLU A 157 -3.98 1.86 -3.02
N VAL A 158 -3.03 2.66 -3.52
CA VAL A 158 -1.86 3.10 -2.72
C VAL A 158 -2.30 3.92 -1.51
N VAL A 159 -3.24 4.86 -1.68
CA VAL A 159 -3.83 5.63 -0.57
C VAL A 159 -4.44 4.70 0.47
N LYS A 160 -5.25 3.72 0.04
CA LYS A 160 -5.87 2.75 0.96
C LYS A 160 -4.83 1.92 1.72
N LEU A 161 -3.74 1.53 1.07
CA LEU A 161 -2.65 0.81 1.72
C LEU A 161 -1.98 1.67 2.81
N GLN A 162 -1.69 2.93 2.50
CA GLN A 162 -1.08 3.87 3.44
C GLN A 162 -2.02 4.18 4.63
N ASP A 163 -3.30 4.39 4.37
CA ASP A 163 -4.30 4.58 5.43
C ASP A 163 -4.47 3.32 6.29
N ALA A 164 -4.34 2.12 5.71
CA ALA A 164 -4.34 0.87 6.46
C ALA A 164 -3.10 0.74 7.36
N ALA A 165 -1.92 1.15 6.88
CA ALA A 165 -0.70 1.17 7.69
C ALA A 165 -0.82 2.17 8.85
N LEU A 166 -1.28 3.38 8.56
CA LEU A 166 -1.52 4.41 9.58
C LEU A 166 -2.59 3.98 10.59
N ARG A 167 -3.64 3.28 10.17
CA ARG A 167 -4.64 2.71 11.08
C ARG A 167 -4.05 1.67 12.04
N LYS A 168 -3.09 0.85 11.59
CA LYS A 168 -2.37 -0.08 12.49
C LYS A 168 -1.53 0.67 13.53
N LEU A 169 -1.00 1.85 13.19
CA LEU A 169 -0.33 2.72 14.14
C LEU A 169 -1.32 3.35 15.13
N TYR A 170 -2.43 3.92 14.63
CA TYR A 170 -3.51 4.49 15.44
C TYR A 170 -3.99 3.55 16.56
N LEU A 171 -4.17 2.26 16.25
CA LEU A 171 -4.62 1.27 17.23
C LEU A 171 -3.61 1.02 18.36
N ARG A 172 -2.34 1.34 18.14
CA ARG A 172 -1.25 1.19 19.13
C ARG A 172 -0.99 2.47 19.93
N LEU A 173 -1.55 3.62 19.52
CA LEU A 173 -1.36 4.88 20.22
C LEU A 173 -2.11 4.88 21.57
N PRO A 174 -1.51 5.48 22.62
CA PRO A 174 -2.16 5.63 23.92
C PRO A 174 -3.45 6.46 23.79
N ARG A 175 -4.39 6.25 24.72
CA ARG A 175 -5.56 7.13 24.80
C ARG A 175 -5.12 8.51 25.26
N GLU A 176 -5.70 9.55 24.68
CA GLU A 176 -5.53 10.92 25.14
C GLU A 176 -6.47 11.09 26.36
N GLU A 177 -5.89 11.42 27.51
CA GLU A 177 -6.62 11.73 28.76
C GLU A 177 -7.15 13.17 28.78
#